data_AF-A0A957X929-F1
#
_entry.id   AF-A0A957X929-F1
#
_cell.length_a   1.000
_cell.length_b   1.000
_cell.length_c   1.000
_cell.angle_alpha   90.00
_cell.angle_beta   90.00
_cell.angle_gamma   90.00
#
_symmetry.space_group_name_H-M   'P 1'
#
loop_
_entity.id
_entity.type
_entity.pdbx_description
1 polymer ?
#
loop_
_entity_poly.entity_id
_entity_poly.type
_entity_poly.pdbx_seq_one_letter_code
_entity_poly.pdbx_strand_id
1 'polypeptide(L)'
;MKASLLRNPLLMPVYVPTLIIAFGRGMLVPILPLYAASFGANALLIGLLSGAYPVMQFLAAPMLGRLSDRFGRKPVLPPSQIGTFGGFVLMGVANALPLLLLARLIDGISGANISTAQAVLTDSTTEKNRTQALGL
;
A
#
# COMPACT_ATOMS: atom_id res chain seq x y z
N MET A 1 2.05 -11.38 24.56
CA MET A 1 3.00 -10.68 23.66
C MET A 1 2.42 -10.36 22.27
N LYS A 2 1.55 -11.19 21.64
CA LYS A 2 0.70 -10.75 20.49
C LYS A 2 -0.01 -9.42 20.80
N ALA A 3 -0.54 -9.32 22.01
CA ALA A 3 -1.16 -8.11 22.53
C ALA A 3 -0.17 -6.97 22.84
N SER A 4 1.15 -7.19 23.00
CA SER A 4 2.08 -6.13 23.41
C SER A 4 2.64 -5.31 22.24
N LEU A 5 2.74 -5.89 21.04
CA LEU A 5 3.06 -5.13 19.82
C LEU A 5 1.86 -4.28 19.36
N LEU A 6 0.65 -4.87 19.37
CA LEU A 6 -0.59 -4.15 19.09
C LEU A 6 -0.97 -3.12 20.17
N ARG A 7 -0.48 -3.29 21.41
CA ARG A 7 -0.63 -2.29 22.50
C ARG A 7 0.44 -1.21 22.48
N ASN A 8 1.46 -1.29 21.61
CA ASN A 8 2.46 -0.23 21.54
C ASN A 8 1.87 1.00 20.84
N PRO A 9 1.61 2.11 21.55
CA PRO A 9 0.95 3.28 20.97
C PRO A 9 1.76 3.91 19.84
N LEU A 10 3.06 3.61 19.75
CA LEU A 10 3.95 4.09 18.69
C LEU A 10 3.85 3.30 17.37
N LEU A 11 3.25 2.09 17.38
CA LEU A 11 3.14 1.23 16.19
C LEU A 11 1.71 1.15 15.65
N MET A 12 0.70 1.39 16.50
CA MET A 12 -0.72 1.39 16.11
C MET A 12 -1.04 2.29 14.90
N PRO A 13 -0.54 3.55 14.84
CA PRO A 13 -0.84 4.46 13.73
C PRO A 13 -0.32 3.99 12.37
N VAL A 14 0.63 3.04 12.35
CA VAL A 14 1.15 2.44 11.12
C VAL A 14 0.43 1.14 10.80
N TYR A 15 0.20 0.32 11.83
CA TYR A 15 -0.33 -1.03 11.65
C TYR A 15 -1.80 -1.03 11.22
N VAL A 16 -2.63 -0.21 11.87
CA VAL A 16 -4.08 -0.16 11.60
C VAL A 16 -4.38 0.28 10.17
N PRO A 17 -3.81 1.38 9.64
CA PRO A 17 -4.05 1.77 8.26
C PRO A 17 -3.51 0.74 7.26
N THR A 18 -2.37 0.10 7.55
CA THR A 18 -1.81 -0.95 6.68
C THR A 18 -2.79 -2.12 6.52
N LEU A 19 -3.42 -2.56 7.60
CA LEU A 19 -4.42 -3.63 7.55
C LEU A 19 -5.66 -3.22 6.75
N ILE A 20 -6.19 -2.01 6.98
CA ILE A 20 -7.35 -1.50 6.26
C ILE A 20 -7.07 -1.44 4.75
N ILE A 21 -5.91 -0.89 4.38
CA ILE A 21 -5.48 -0.78 2.99
C ILE A 21 -5.25 -2.17 2.38
N ALA A 22 -4.65 -3.10 3.11
CA ALA A 22 -4.44 -4.47 2.63
C ALA A 22 -5.77 -5.15 2.30
N PHE A 23 -6.79 -4.96 3.14
CA PHE A 23 -8.14 -5.45 2.88
C PHE A 23 -8.75 -4.80 1.64
N GLY A 24 -8.67 -3.46 1.52
CA GLY A 24 -9.13 -2.74 0.34
C GLY A 24 -8.48 -3.22 -0.96
N ARG A 25 -7.17 -3.50 -0.93
CA ARG A 25 -6.45 -4.07 -2.09
C ARG A 25 -6.92 -5.48 -2.43
N GLY A 26 -7.22 -6.31 -1.43
CA GLY A 26 -7.79 -7.65 -1.63
C GLY A 26 -9.15 -7.59 -2.34
N MET A 27 -10.00 -6.63 -1.96
CA MET A 27 -11.29 -6.39 -2.61
C MET A 27 -11.15 -5.82 -4.03
N LEU A 28 -10.11 -5.03 -4.30
CA LEU A 28 -9.89 -4.44 -5.62
C LEU A 28 -9.59 -5.48 -6.70
N VAL A 29 -8.99 -6.62 -6.38
CA VAL A 29 -8.63 -7.65 -7.37
C VAL A 29 -9.84 -8.11 -8.20
N PRO A 30 -10.98 -8.52 -7.60
CA PRO A 30 -12.17 -8.86 -8.37
C PRO A 30 -12.98 -7.64 -8.85
N ILE A 31 -12.91 -6.49 -8.16
CA ILE A 31 -13.76 -5.32 -8.47
C ILE A 31 -13.20 -4.50 -9.64
N LEU A 32 -11.89 -4.31 -9.71
CA LEU A 32 -11.25 -3.43 -10.70
C LEU A 32 -11.57 -3.82 -12.15
N PRO A 33 -11.52 -5.10 -12.56
CA PRO A 33 -11.90 -5.50 -13.91
C PRO A 33 -13.34 -5.15 -14.26
N LEU A 34 -14.27 -5.39 -13.32
CA LEU A 34 -15.70 -5.10 -13.51
C LEU A 34 -15.96 -3.60 -13.61
N TYR A 35 -15.28 -2.82 -12.76
CA TYR A 35 -15.42 -1.36 -12.74
C TYR A 35 -14.78 -0.71 -13.97
N ALA A 36 -13.64 -1.21 -14.42
CA ALA A 36 -13.05 -0.76 -15.69
C ALA A 36 -13.94 -1.13 -16.89
N ALA A 37 -14.53 -2.33 -16.89
CA ALA A 37 -15.46 -2.78 -17.93
C ALA A 37 -16.72 -1.90 -18.01
N SER A 38 -17.22 -1.38 -16.87
CA SER A 38 -18.35 -0.44 -16.87
C SER A 38 -18.05 0.90 -17.57
N PHE A 39 -16.76 1.24 -17.76
CA PHE A 39 -16.32 2.38 -18.57
C PHE A 39 -15.92 1.98 -20.00
N GLY A 40 -16.25 0.76 -20.44
CA GLY A 40 -15.94 0.27 -21.78
C GLY A 40 -14.49 -0.22 -21.97
N ALA A 41 -13.76 -0.54 -20.89
CA ALA A 41 -12.42 -1.10 -21.02
C ALA A 41 -12.44 -2.47 -21.73
N ASN A 42 -11.58 -2.62 -22.74
CA ASN A 42 -11.26 -3.93 -23.31
C ASN A 42 -10.24 -4.68 -22.42
N ALA A 43 -9.98 -5.94 -22.76
CA ALA A 43 -9.06 -6.80 -22.00
C ALA A 43 -7.65 -6.20 -21.83
N LEU A 44 -7.13 -5.52 -22.86
CA LEU A 44 -5.82 -4.86 -22.78
C LEU A 44 -5.81 -3.73 -21.76
N LEU A 45 -6.83 -2.88 -21.75
CA LEU A 45 -6.96 -1.77 -20.80
C LEU A 45 -7.14 -2.27 -19.36
N ILE A 46 -7.92 -3.33 -19.16
CA ILE A 46 -8.05 -3.99 -17.85
C ILE A 46 -6.71 -4.55 -17.39
N GLY A 47 -5.95 -5.18 -18.28
CA GLY A 47 -4.60 -5.66 -18.00
C GLY A 47 -3.65 -4.53 -17.60
N LEU A 48 -3.67 -3.41 -18.34
CA LEU A 48 -2.89 -2.21 -18.05
C LEU A 48 -3.25 -1.61 -16.68
N LEU A 49 -4.53 -1.44 -16.37
CA LEU A 49 -4.99 -0.93 -15.07
C LEU A 49 -4.59 -1.85 -13.91
N SER A 50 -4.71 -3.16 -14.12
CA SER A 50 -4.33 -4.16 -13.12
C SER A 50 -2.82 -4.13 -12.87
N GLY A 51 -2.02 -4.06 -13.94
CA GLY A 51 -0.56 -4.06 -13.93
C GLY A 51 0.11 -2.73 -13.58
N ALA A 52 -0.59 -1.60 -13.71
CA ALA A 52 -0.03 -0.27 -13.42
C ALA A 52 0.45 -0.14 -11.96
N TYR A 53 -0.34 -0.62 -11.01
CA TYR A 53 0.03 -0.60 -9.59
C TYR A 53 1.28 -1.41 -9.26
N PRO A 54 1.37 -2.73 -9.55
CA PRO A 54 2.57 -3.49 -9.18
C PRO A 54 3.82 -2.98 -9.89
N VAL A 55 3.69 -2.48 -11.13
CA VAL A 55 4.80 -1.83 -11.84
C VAL A 55 5.26 -0.57 -11.12
N MET A 56 4.34 0.35 -10.80
CA MET A 56 4.70 1.58 -10.08
C MET A 56 5.20 1.29 -8.66
N GLN A 57 4.64 0.28 -7.99
CA GLN A 57 5.10 -0.18 -6.69
C GLN A 57 6.54 -0.68 -6.74
N PHE A 58 6.87 -1.49 -7.75
CA PHE A 58 8.22 -1.98 -7.97
C PHE A 58 9.21 -0.83 -8.22
N LEU A 59 8.84 0.14 -9.07
CA LEU A 59 9.68 1.29 -9.39
C LEU A 59 9.87 2.25 -8.19
N ALA A 60 8.82 2.46 -7.40
CA ALA A 60 8.85 3.36 -6.26
C ALA A 60 9.48 2.74 -4.99
N ALA A 61 9.54 1.40 -4.88
CA ALA A 61 10.04 0.73 -3.68
C ALA A 61 11.49 1.12 -3.30
N PRO A 62 12.45 1.19 -4.24
CA PRO A 62 13.80 1.68 -3.92
C PRO A 62 13.81 3.14 -3.48
N MET A 63 12.98 3.99 -4.10
CA MET A 63 12.91 5.41 -3.77
C MET A 63 12.38 5.62 -2.35
N LEU A 64 11.29 4.92 -2.01
CA LEU A 64 10.66 5.03 -0.71
C LEU A 64 11.53 4.39 0.40
N GLY A 65 12.22 3.29 0.08
CA GLY A 65 13.23 2.69 0.96
C GLY A 65 14.34 3.68 1.33
N ARG A 66 14.98 4.29 0.32
CA ARG A 66 16.02 5.32 0.53
C ARG A 66 15.52 6.53 1.30
N LEU A 67 14.28 6.96 1.05
CA LEU A 67 13.65 8.05 1.78
C LEU A 67 13.48 7.67 3.26
N SER A 68 13.03 6.46 3.54
CA SER A 68 12.84 5.94 4.88
C SER A 68 14.12 5.75 5.66
N ASP A 69 15.22 5.36 5.00
CA ASP A 69 16.52 5.26 5.65
C ASP A 69 17.11 6.64 5.97
N ARG A 70 16.81 7.68 5.17
CA ARG A 70 17.30 9.05 5.38
C ARG A 70 16.53 9.83 6.44
N PHE A 71 15.20 9.76 6.40
CA PHE A 71 14.32 10.55 7.28
C PHE A 71 13.80 9.78 8.50
N GLY A 72 14.12 8.49 8.58
CA GLY A 72 13.59 7.57 9.57
C GLY A 72 12.37 6.80 9.05
N ARG A 73 12.28 5.54 9.44
CA ARG A 73 11.30 4.60 8.90
C ARG A 73 9.86 4.90 9.36
N LYS A 74 9.69 5.30 10.62
CA LYS A 74 8.36 5.62 11.19
C LYS A 74 7.73 6.88 10.57
N PRO A 75 8.44 8.02 10.42
CA PRO A 75 7.86 9.23 9.81
C PRO A 75 7.46 9.09 8.34
N VAL A 76 8.09 8.19 7.59
CA VAL A 76 7.83 8.02 6.14
C VAL A 76 6.56 7.20 5.87
N LEU A 77 6.13 6.36 6.81
CA LEU A 77 4.96 5.48 6.61
C LEU A 77 3.63 6.24 6.51
N PRO A 78 3.25 7.16 7.41
CA PRO A 78 1.96 7.85 7.33
C PRO A 78 1.75 8.63 6.02
N PRO A 79 2.72 9.44 5.53
CA PRO A 79 2.57 10.11 4.23
C PRO A 79 2.34 9.14 3.06
N SER A 80 3.04 8.00 3.06
CA SER A 80 2.85 6.97 2.04
C SER A 80 1.45 6.33 2.11
N GLN A 81 0.93 6.10 3.32
CA GLN A 81 -0.42 5.57 3.52
C GLN A 81 -1.50 6.59 3.13
N ILE A 82 -1.27 7.88 3.40
CA ILE A 82 -2.16 8.97 2.95
C ILE A 82 -2.20 9.02 1.42
N GLY A 83 -1.06 8.82 0.74
CA GLY A 83 -1.02 8.71 -0.71
C GLY A 83 -1.88 7.56 -1.23
N THR A 84 -1.78 6.39 -0.60
CA THR A 84 -2.60 5.23 -1.00
C THR A 84 -4.08 5.48 -0.73
N PHE A 85 -4.42 6.04 0.43
CA PHE A 85 -5.79 6.45 0.72
C PHE A 85 -6.33 7.43 -0.33
N GLY A 86 -5.54 8.43 -0.72
CA GLY A 86 -5.88 9.35 -1.81
C GLY A 86 -6.11 8.62 -3.15
N GLY A 87 -5.28 7.63 -3.48
CA GLY A 87 -5.48 6.76 -4.64
C GLY A 87 -6.81 6.00 -4.59
N PHE A 88 -7.18 5.44 -3.44
CA PHE A 88 -8.46 4.76 -3.24
C PHE A 88 -9.66 5.71 -3.33
N VAL A 89 -9.56 6.91 -2.75
CA VAL A 89 -10.60 7.94 -2.88
C VAL A 89 -10.76 8.34 -4.35
N LEU A 90 -9.66 8.59 -5.05
CA LEU A 90 -9.67 8.94 -6.46
C LEU A 90 -10.29 7.84 -7.33
N MET A 91 -10.01 6.58 -7.00
CA MET A 91 -10.64 5.42 -7.62
C MET A 91 -12.15 5.42 -7.38
N GLY A 92 -12.60 5.66 -6.14
CA GLY A 92 -14.01 5.64 -5.78
C GLY A 92 -14.85 6.75 -6.43
N VAL A 93 -14.24 7.90 -6.76
CA VAL A 93 -14.90 9.01 -7.46
C VAL A 93 -14.64 9.03 -8.96
N ALA A 94 -13.95 8.01 -9.50
CA ALA A 94 -13.55 7.99 -10.89
C ALA A 94 -14.77 7.92 -11.83
N ASN A 95 -14.72 8.69 -12.91
CA ASN A 95 -15.77 8.74 -13.93
C ASN A 95 -15.27 8.36 -15.34
N ALA A 96 -13.99 8.01 -15.47
CA ALA A 96 -13.36 7.65 -16.72
C ALA A 96 -12.10 6.80 -16.50
N LEU A 97 -11.72 6.03 -17.52
CA LEU A 97 -10.54 5.15 -17.50
C LEU A 97 -9.21 5.85 -17.17
N PRO A 98 -8.92 7.06 -17.70
CA PRO A 98 -7.68 7.75 -17.34
C PRO A 98 -7.60 8.10 -15.85
N LEU A 99 -8.74 8.39 -15.22
CA LEU A 99 -8.81 8.70 -13.80
C LEU A 99 -8.58 7.45 -12.94
N LEU A 100 -9.12 6.30 -13.37
CA LEU A 100 -8.79 5.00 -12.77
C LEU A 100 -7.29 4.69 -12.89
N LEU A 101 -6.69 4.96 -14.05
CA LEU A 101 -5.25 4.75 -14.25
C LEU A 101 -4.45 5.65 -13.32
N LEU A 102 -4.78 6.93 -13.23
CA LEU A 102 -4.12 7.87 -12.31
C LEU A 102 -4.22 7.40 -10.86
N ALA A 103 -5.39 6.92 -10.43
CA ALA A 103 -5.58 6.32 -9.11
C ALA A 103 -4.65 5.12 -8.88
N ARG A 104 -4.48 4.23 -9.88
CA ARG A 104 -3.56 3.08 -9.79
C ARG A 104 -2.10 3.51 -9.71
N LEU A 105 -1.70 4.54 -10.44
CA LEU A 105 -0.33 5.06 -10.42
C LEU A 105 0.00 5.68 -9.05
N ILE A 106 -0.91 6.51 -8.52
CA ILE A 106 -0.76 7.11 -7.19
C ILE A 106 -0.65 6.00 -6.13
N ASP A 107 -1.60 5.07 -6.11
CA ASP A 107 -1.58 3.95 -5.16
C ASP A 107 -0.33 3.08 -5.29
N GLY A 108 0.15 2.83 -6.51
CA GLY A 108 1.39 2.08 -6.74
C GLY A 108 2.62 2.78 -6.15
N ILE A 109 2.78 4.09 -6.43
CA ILE A 109 3.91 4.87 -5.90
C ILE A 109 3.87 4.92 -4.38
N SER A 110 2.71 5.25 -3.80
CA SER A 110 2.57 5.43 -2.36
C SER A 110 2.51 4.11 -1.60
N GLY A 111 2.01 3.05 -2.23
CA GLY A 111 1.91 1.69 -1.70
C GLY A 111 3.22 0.92 -1.71
N ALA A 112 4.32 1.51 -2.17
CA ALA A 112 5.66 0.92 -2.19
C ALA A 112 6.36 0.87 -0.83
N ASN A 113 5.58 0.85 0.26
CA ASN A 113 6.02 1.00 1.64
C ASN A 113 6.14 -0.32 2.42
N ILE A 114 5.91 -1.47 1.77
CA ILE A 114 5.93 -2.80 2.41
C ILE A 114 7.31 -3.06 3.05
N SER A 115 8.40 -2.79 2.34
CA SER A 115 9.75 -2.99 2.86
C SER A 115 10.04 -2.06 4.05
N THR A 116 9.63 -0.80 3.99
CA THR A 116 9.75 0.15 5.10
C THR A 116 8.94 -0.29 6.32
N ALA A 117 7.73 -0.81 6.11
CA ALA A 117 6.87 -1.30 7.20
C ALA A 117 7.48 -2.55 7.87
N GLN A 118 7.96 -3.51 7.09
CA GLN A 118 8.69 -4.68 7.59
C GLN A 118 9.93 -4.27 8.38
N ALA A 119 10.66 -3.26 7.90
CA ALA A 119 11.84 -2.72 8.56
C ALA A 119 11.51 -2.12 9.94
N VAL A 120 10.40 -1.36 10.07
CA VAL A 120 9.92 -0.86 11.37
C VAL A 120 9.59 -2.01 12.33
N LEU A 121 8.99 -3.08 11.84
CA LEU A 121 8.67 -4.26 12.64
C LEU A 121 9.95 -4.97 13.11
N THR A 122 10.94 -5.15 12.23
CA THR A 122 12.22 -5.79 12.60
C THR A 122 13.05 -4.97 13.57
N ASP A 123 12.99 -3.63 13.48
CA ASP A 123 13.69 -2.73 14.41
C ASP A 123 13.03 -2.68 15.78
N SER A 124 11.73 -3.01 15.85
CA SER A 124 10.94 -2.99 17.08
C SER A 124 10.83 -4.38 17.74
N THR A 125 11.50 -5.39 17.20
CA THR A 125 11.42 -6.80 17.64
C THR A 125 12.80 -7.35 18.00
N THR A 126 12.84 -8.32 18.91
CA THR A 126 14.05 -9.06 19.28
C THR A 126 14.22 -10.29 18.39
N GLU A 127 15.42 -10.87 18.31
CA GLU A 127 15.66 -12.06 17.47
C GLU A 127 14.67 -13.20 17.72
N LYS A 128 14.29 -13.41 18.99
CA LYS A 128 13.37 -14.47 19.41
C LYS A 128 11.93 -14.28 18.88
N ASN A 129 11.52 -13.06 18.54
CA ASN A 129 10.15 -12.77 18.10
C ASN A 129 10.05 -12.14 16.70
N ARG A 130 11.19 -11.90 16.02
CA ARG A 130 11.26 -11.31 14.68
C ARG A 130 10.49 -12.12 13.63
N THR A 131 10.68 -13.44 13.56
CA THR A 131 9.95 -14.31 12.61
C THR A 131 8.45 -14.25 12.83
N GLN A 132 8.02 -14.16 14.09
CA GLN A 132 6.61 -14.08 14.46
C GLN A 132 6.00 -12.71 14.11
N ALA A 133 6.78 -11.64 14.17
CA ALA A 133 6.37 -10.29 13.79
C ALA A 133 6.36 -10.05 12.28
N LEU A 134 7.17 -10.78 11.51
CA LEU A 134 7.15 -10.74 10.05
C LEU A 134 5.99 -11.56 9.43
N GLY A 135 5.45 -12.53 10.16
CA GLY A 135 4.27 -13.31 9.75
C GLY A 135 2.93 -12.69 10.14
N LEU A 136 2.93 -11.42 10.55
CA LEU A 136 1.83 -10.66 11.11
C LEU A 136 1.44 -9.53 10.13
#